data_AF-A0A849FIG5-F1
#
_entry.id   AF-A0A849FIG5-F1
#
_cell.length_a   1.000
_cell.length_b   1.000
_cell.length_c   1.000
_cell.angle_alpha   90.00
_cell.angle_beta   90.00
_cell.angle_gamma   90.00
#
_symmetry.space_group_name_H-M   'P 1'
#
loop_
_entity.id
_entity.type
_entity.pdbx_description
1 polymer ?
#
loop_
_entity_poly.entity_id
_entity_poly.type
_entity_poly.pdbx_seq_one_letter_code
_entity_poly.pdbx_strand_id
1 'polypeptide(L)'
;MRRAGYEAAIYSSKSRQRVSRPVTAIGRLFRALTLGTALVLLSAPVAQAAGVQTRHHLQAVKAVDAPAGFNGVCQRYRWVCDPGQGGGVTGKALFDVAATINASVNRRVREVADQRQYNRREYWALPTSIGGDCEDFALLKKLELLGKGVAAERLLIATVLDRRQNPHAVLVLRTDRGDYVLDNLTNRMMHWSDTGYTFLRMQNPKAPGQWVAIFAGGVFADAGARLGA
;
A
#
# COMPACT_ATOMS: atom_id res chain seq x y z
N MET A 1 -41.72 -2.01 50.69
CA MET A 1 -41.81 -0.71 51.42
C MET A 1 -40.81 0.23 50.73
N ARG A 2 -41.06 1.41 50.14
CA ARG A 2 -42.16 2.38 49.95
C ARG A 2 -41.88 3.06 48.57
N ARG A 3 -42.76 2.98 47.58
CA ARG A 3 -43.56 4.08 46.97
C ARG A 3 -43.21 5.54 47.30
N ALA A 4 -42.99 6.35 46.25
CA ALA A 4 -43.48 7.73 45.98
C ALA A 4 -42.91 8.13 44.59
N GLY A 5 -43.56 8.73 43.58
CA GLY A 5 -44.75 9.59 43.47
C GLY A 5 -44.35 10.73 42.50
N TYR A 6 -44.68 10.63 41.21
CA TYR A 6 -45.58 11.53 40.43
C TYR A 6 -45.52 13.03 40.78
N GLU A 7 -45.25 13.89 39.78
CA GLU A 7 -46.17 14.96 39.38
C GLU A 7 -45.76 15.63 38.05
N ALA A 8 -46.79 15.98 37.27
CA ALA A 8 -46.75 16.71 36.01
C ALA A 8 -47.55 18.02 36.18
N ALA A 9 -47.13 19.11 35.56
CA ALA A 9 -47.97 20.29 35.32
C ALA A 9 -47.35 21.14 34.17
N ILE A 10 -47.96 21.25 32.98
CA ILE A 10 -49.06 22.15 32.57
C ILE A 10 -48.54 23.52 32.03
N TYR A 11 -48.64 23.66 30.71
CA TYR A 11 -49.27 24.74 29.93
C TYR A 11 -48.88 26.23 30.16
N SER A 12 -48.50 26.93 29.08
CA SER A 12 -49.21 28.15 28.66
C SER A 12 -48.82 28.62 27.26
N SER A 13 -49.83 28.73 26.41
CA SER A 13 -49.83 29.34 25.09
C SER A 13 -49.84 30.88 25.20
N LYS A 14 -49.23 31.57 24.24
CA LYS A 14 -49.71 32.89 23.82
C LYS A 14 -49.31 33.21 22.38
N SER A 15 -50.30 33.09 21.52
CA SER A 15 -50.42 33.72 20.21
C SER A 15 -50.50 35.24 20.35
N ARG A 16 -49.90 35.99 19.43
CA ARG A 16 -50.36 37.35 19.09
C ARG A 16 -50.40 37.56 17.58
N GLN A 17 -51.57 38.01 17.16
CA GLN A 17 -52.05 38.43 15.86
C GLN A 17 -51.23 39.63 15.34
N ARG A 18 -50.84 39.65 14.06
CA ARG A 18 -51.57 40.16 12.88
C ARG A 18 -51.90 41.66 12.97
N VAL A 19 -51.19 42.48 12.18
CA VAL A 19 -51.70 43.76 11.67
C VAL A 19 -51.36 43.86 10.19
N SER A 20 -52.38 44.14 9.39
CA SER A 20 -52.34 44.35 7.96
C SER A 20 -53.04 45.68 7.64
N ARG A 21 -52.74 46.21 6.42
CA ARG A 21 -53.42 47.27 5.62
C ARG A 21 -52.75 48.67 5.65
N PRO A 22 -53.06 49.57 4.69
CA PRO A 22 -53.02 49.41 3.23
C PRO A 22 -52.44 50.63 2.46
N VAL A 23 -52.10 50.40 1.18
CA VAL A 23 -52.27 51.26 -0.04
C VAL A 23 -51.84 52.74 0.00
N THR A 24 -50.92 53.13 -0.89
CA THR A 24 -51.20 54.12 -1.97
C THR A 24 -50.19 54.01 -3.11
N ALA A 25 -50.68 53.96 -4.35
CA ALA A 25 -49.90 54.06 -5.58
C ALA A 25 -49.89 55.51 -6.06
N ILE A 26 -48.72 56.07 -6.36
CA ILE A 26 -48.56 57.20 -7.30
C ILE A 26 -47.24 56.99 -8.03
N GLY A 27 -47.34 56.86 -9.36
CA GLY A 27 -46.19 56.69 -10.23
C GLY A 27 -45.43 57.99 -10.46
N ARG A 28 -44.17 57.83 -10.87
CA ARG A 28 -43.49 58.69 -11.83
C ARG A 28 -42.26 57.94 -12.32
N LEU A 29 -42.17 57.76 -13.64
CA LEU A 29 -41.00 57.28 -14.34
C LEU A 29 -39.79 58.12 -13.91
N PHE A 30 -38.83 57.50 -13.23
CA PHE A 30 -37.48 58.01 -13.20
C PHE A 30 -36.59 57.01 -13.94
N ARG A 31 -35.92 57.58 -14.93
CA ARG A 31 -35.01 56.94 -15.88
C ARG A 31 -34.09 55.97 -15.17
N ALA A 32 -34.02 54.76 -15.71
CA ALA A 32 -33.04 53.75 -15.38
C ALA A 32 -31.62 54.32 -15.55
N LEU A 33 -30.96 54.56 -14.42
CA LEU A 33 -29.51 54.41 -14.31
C LEU A 33 -29.26 53.58 -13.04
N THR A 34 -29.61 52.30 -13.12
CA THR A 34 -29.12 51.32 -12.16
C THR A 34 -27.63 51.17 -12.43
N LEU A 35 -26.79 51.86 -11.67
CA LEU A 35 -25.47 51.30 -11.36
C LEU A 35 -25.76 49.99 -10.64
N GLY A 36 -25.74 48.89 -11.40
CA GLY A 36 -25.82 47.55 -10.85
C GLY A 36 -24.61 47.35 -9.94
N THR A 37 -24.79 47.51 -8.64
CA THR A 37 -23.86 46.95 -7.66
C THR A 37 -24.00 45.44 -7.75
N ALA A 38 -23.25 44.84 -8.67
CA ALA A 38 -23.01 43.42 -8.69
C ALA A 38 -22.33 43.05 -7.37
N LEU A 39 -23.11 42.52 -6.42
CA LEU A 39 -22.57 41.88 -5.23
C LEU A 39 -21.92 40.58 -5.71
N VAL A 40 -20.68 40.68 -6.16
CA VAL A 40 -19.84 39.54 -6.48
C VAL A 40 -19.60 38.83 -5.15
N LEU A 41 -20.38 37.78 -4.88
CA LEU A 41 -20.05 36.81 -3.86
C LEU A 41 -18.75 36.14 -4.32
N LEU A 42 -17.62 36.64 -3.81
CA LEU A 42 -16.34 35.96 -3.94
C LEU A 42 -16.45 34.65 -3.15
N SER A 43 -16.90 33.60 -3.83
CA SER A 43 -16.67 32.23 -3.39
C SER A 43 -15.17 31.99 -3.45
N ALA A 44 -14.49 32.25 -2.33
CA ALA A 44 -13.10 31.86 -2.17
C ALA A 44 -12.99 30.35 -2.41
N PRO A 45 -12.08 29.89 -3.28
CA PRO A 45 -11.88 28.46 -3.45
C PRO A 45 -11.36 27.93 -2.11
N VAL A 46 -12.15 27.06 -1.47
CA VAL A 46 -11.64 26.26 -0.36
C VAL A 46 -10.59 25.34 -0.97
N ALA A 47 -9.32 25.67 -0.75
CA ALA A 47 -8.23 24.78 -1.11
C ALA A 47 -8.41 23.48 -0.31
N GLN A 48 -8.91 22.43 -0.97
CA GLN A 48 -8.81 21.09 -0.41
C GLN A 48 -7.32 20.76 -0.34
N ALA A 49 -6.78 20.66 0.87
CA ALA A 49 -5.49 20.02 1.08
C ALA A 49 -5.61 18.60 0.54
N ALA A 50 -4.96 18.31 -0.59
CA ALA A 50 -4.80 16.96 -1.09
C ALA A 50 -4.02 16.19 -0.03
N GLY A 51 -4.72 15.41 0.79
CA GLY A 51 -4.08 14.53 1.76
C GLY A 51 -3.12 13.61 1.01
N VAL A 52 -1.89 13.49 1.51
CA VAL A 52 -0.93 12.48 1.05
C VAL A 52 -1.61 11.12 1.19
N GLN A 53 -2.08 10.58 0.07
CA GLN A 53 -2.63 9.23 0.00
C GLN A 53 -1.47 8.29 0.33
N THR A 54 -1.45 7.73 1.55
CA THR A 54 -0.48 6.71 1.92
C THR A 54 -0.72 5.51 1.01
N ARG A 55 0.14 5.31 0.01
CA ARG A 55 0.04 4.16 -0.88
C ARG A 55 0.29 2.90 -0.05
N HIS A 56 -0.78 2.19 0.29
CA HIS A 56 -0.70 0.95 1.06
C HIS A 56 0.08 -0.12 0.30
N HIS A 57 -0.02 -0.14 -1.03
CA HIS A 57 0.67 -1.11 -1.89
C HIS A 57 1.63 -0.44 -2.84
N LEU A 58 2.72 -1.15 -3.17
CA LEU A 58 3.63 -0.82 -4.26
C LEU A 58 2.85 -0.81 -5.58
N GLN A 59 3.03 0.28 -6.34
CA GLN A 59 2.31 0.54 -7.58
C GLN A 59 3.20 0.17 -8.78
N ALA A 60 2.64 -0.56 -9.72
CA ALA A 60 3.30 -0.86 -10.99
C ALA A 60 3.32 0.40 -11.88
N VAL A 61 4.49 0.75 -12.40
CA VAL A 61 4.68 1.87 -13.33
C VAL A 61 4.58 1.38 -14.78
N LYS A 62 5.38 0.37 -15.13
CA LYS A 62 5.41 -0.23 -16.48
C LYS A 62 5.96 -1.65 -16.43
N ALA A 63 5.67 -2.44 -17.46
CA ALA A 63 6.35 -3.72 -17.66
C ALA A 63 7.86 -3.51 -17.90
N VAL A 64 8.68 -4.41 -17.37
CA VAL A 64 10.13 -4.43 -17.55
C VAL A 64 10.62 -5.88 -17.61
N ASP A 65 11.85 -6.06 -18.09
CA ASP A 65 12.50 -7.36 -18.03
C ASP A 65 12.82 -7.78 -16.59
N ALA A 66 12.85 -9.09 -16.39
CA ALA A 66 13.29 -9.68 -15.14
C ALA A 66 14.76 -9.31 -14.83
N PRO A 67 15.20 -9.35 -13.57
CA PRO A 67 16.62 -9.31 -13.23
C PRO A 67 17.39 -10.40 -13.98
N ALA A 68 18.62 -10.11 -14.39
CA ALA A 68 19.43 -11.06 -15.15
C ALA A 68 19.61 -12.42 -14.43
N GLY A 69 19.68 -12.40 -13.09
CA GLY A 69 19.72 -13.60 -12.25
C GLY A 69 18.49 -14.49 -12.31
N PHE A 70 17.33 -13.90 -12.65
CA PHE A 70 16.05 -14.62 -12.73
C PHE A 70 15.94 -15.49 -14.00
N ASN A 71 16.87 -15.36 -14.94
CA ASN A 71 16.89 -16.17 -16.16
C ASN A 71 16.97 -17.67 -15.82
N GLY A 72 16.03 -18.46 -16.34
CA GLY A 72 15.98 -19.90 -16.07
C GLY A 72 15.19 -20.29 -14.80
N VAL A 73 14.83 -19.34 -13.94
CA VAL A 73 14.15 -19.62 -12.66
C VAL A 73 12.78 -20.25 -12.89
N CYS A 74 11.95 -19.69 -13.78
CA CYS A 74 10.62 -20.25 -14.05
C CYS A 74 10.69 -21.66 -14.66
N GLN A 75 11.73 -21.96 -15.43
CA GLN A 75 11.94 -23.29 -16.00
C GLN A 75 12.33 -24.31 -14.92
N ARG A 76 13.20 -23.92 -13.98
CA ARG A 76 13.66 -24.78 -12.89
C ARG A 76 12.63 -24.93 -11.76
N TYR A 77 11.95 -23.84 -11.44
CA TYR A 77 11.03 -23.70 -10.33
C TYR A 77 9.71 -23.11 -10.84
N ARG A 78 8.90 -23.94 -11.50
CA ARG A 78 7.63 -23.51 -12.11
C ARG A 78 6.73 -22.74 -11.14
N TRP A 79 6.69 -23.16 -9.88
CA TRP A 79 5.92 -22.54 -8.80
C TRP A 79 6.29 -21.07 -8.50
N VAL A 80 7.47 -20.60 -8.91
CA VAL A 80 7.88 -19.19 -8.73
C VAL A 80 7.04 -18.25 -9.59
N CYS A 81 6.66 -18.74 -10.77
CA CYS A 81 6.04 -17.96 -11.84
C CYS A 81 4.59 -18.37 -12.11
N ASP A 82 4.16 -19.49 -11.51
CA ASP A 82 2.79 -19.95 -11.52
C ASP A 82 1.92 -18.98 -10.70
N PRO A 83 0.86 -18.39 -11.28
CA PRO A 83 -0.13 -17.67 -10.49
C PRO A 83 -0.84 -18.59 -9.47
N GLY A 84 -0.76 -19.91 -9.67
CA GLY A 84 -1.16 -20.93 -8.72
C GLY A 84 -2.63 -20.86 -8.30
N GLN A 85 -2.97 -21.71 -7.35
CA GLN A 85 -4.23 -21.69 -6.61
C GLN A 85 -3.88 -21.64 -5.12
N GLY A 86 -4.57 -20.78 -4.37
CA GLY A 86 -4.33 -20.57 -2.94
C GLY A 86 -5.37 -19.62 -2.37
N GLY A 87 -5.09 -19.04 -1.20
CA GLY A 87 -5.98 -18.04 -0.59
C GLY A 87 -6.82 -18.56 0.58
N GLY A 88 -6.55 -19.78 1.06
CA GLY A 88 -7.13 -20.26 2.31
C GLY A 88 -6.60 -19.54 3.56
N VAL A 89 -5.42 -18.91 3.46
CA VAL A 89 -4.80 -18.16 4.56
C VAL A 89 -4.88 -16.65 4.27
N THR A 90 -5.65 -15.94 5.08
CA THR A 90 -5.93 -14.49 4.92
C THR A 90 -5.82 -13.74 6.24
N GLY A 91 -6.00 -12.41 6.20
CA GLY A 91 -6.10 -11.56 7.39
C GLY A 91 -4.93 -11.69 8.37
N LYS A 92 -5.24 -11.87 9.66
CA LYS A 92 -4.23 -12.03 10.72
C LYS A 92 -3.41 -13.31 10.56
N ALA A 93 -4.05 -14.42 10.22
CA ALA A 93 -3.38 -15.71 10.05
C ALA A 93 -2.30 -15.65 8.96
N LEU A 94 -2.56 -14.93 7.86
CA LEU A 94 -1.58 -14.68 6.81
C LEU A 94 -0.31 -14.02 7.35
N PHE A 95 -0.48 -12.95 8.13
CA PHE A 95 0.65 -12.21 8.68
C PHE A 95 1.44 -13.06 9.69
N ASP A 96 0.76 -13.81 10.55
CA ASP A 96 1.39 -14.65 11.57
C ASP A 96 2.20 -15.80 10.93
N VAL A 97 1.64 -16.45 9.91
CA VAL A 97 2.33 -17.50 9.15
C VAL A 97 3.56 -16.94 8.43
N ALA A 98 3.42 -15.77 7.79
CA ALA A 98 4.53 -15.09 7.14
C ALA A 98 5.66 -14.68 8.11
N ALA A 99 5.32 -14.14 9.27
CA ALA A 99 6.30 -13.77 10.28
C ALA A 99 7.05 -15.00 10.82
N THR A 100 6.33 -16.11 11.02
CA THR A 100 6.91 -17.38 11.46
C THR A 100 7.89 -17.92 10.43
N ILE A 101 7.49 -17.96 9.16
CA ILE A 101 8.36 -18.43 8.06
C ILE A 101 9.56 -17.52 7.87
N ASN A 102 9.37 -16.20 7.89
CA ASN A 102 10.47 -15.24 7.75
C ASN A 102 11.55 -15.50 8.81
N ALA A 103 11.14 -15.56 10.08
CA ALA A 103 12.05 -15.79 11.19
C ALA A 103 12.66 -17.20 11.17
N SER A 104 11.91 -18.22 10.74
CA SER A 104 12.40 -19.61 10.62
C SER A 104 13.48 -19.74 9.56
N VAL A 105 13.23 -19.23 8.35
CA VAL A 105 14.19 -19.23 7.24
C VAL A 105 15.45 -18.45 7.63
N ASN A 106 15.29 -17.25 8.20
CA ASN A 106 16.42 -16.41 8.62
C ASN A 106 17.33 -17.07 9.67
N ARG A 107 16.79 -17.95 10.52
CA ARG A 107 17.59 -18.68 11.52
C ARG A 107 18.33 -19.88 10.94
N ARG A 108 17.73 -20.57 9.96
CA ARG A 108 18.23 -21.88 9.49
C ARG A 108 19.10 -21.80 8.25
N VAL A 109 19.02 -20.71 7.48
CA VAL A 109 19.85 -20.48 6.30
C VAL A 109 20.98 -19.54 6.66
N ARG A 110 22.21 -19.93 6.30
CA ARG A 110 23.38 -19.06 6.42
C ARG A 110 23.51 -18.22 5.16
N GLU A 111 23.83 -16.94 5.33
CA GLU A 111 24.16 -16.05 4.22
C GLU A 111 25.49 -16.44 3.57
N VAL A 112 25.46 -16.77 2.28
CA VAL A 112 26.61 -17.15 1.46
C VAL A 112 26.39 -16.60 0.06
N ALA A 113 27.28 -15.72 -0.38
CA ALA A 113 27.21 -15.14 -1.71
C ALA A 113 27.40 -16.18 -2.82
N ASP A 114 26.69 -16.00 -3.91
CA ASP A 114 26.80 -16.83 -5.11
C ASP A 114 28.21 -16.98 -5.68
N GLN A 115 29.03 -15.94 -5.55
CA GLN A 115 30.41 -15.99 -6.01
C GLN A 115 31.20 -17.11 -5.32
N ARG A 116 30.89 -17.37 -4.04
CA ARG A 116 31.51 -18.45 -3.26
C ARG A 116 30.90 -19.82 -3.57
N GLN A 117 29.61 -19.86 -3.91
CA GLN A 117 28.88 -21.11 -4.09
C GLN A 117 28.94 -21.65 -5.53
N TYR A 118 28.84 -20.77 -6.51
CA TYR A 118 28.67 -21.11 -7.92
C TYR A 118 29.74 -20.48 -8.84
N ASN A 119 30.66 -19.66 -8.30
CA ASN A 119 31.60 -18.85 -9.08
C ASN A 119 30.87 -17.95 -10.10
N ARG A 120 29.71 -17.41 -9.69
CA ARG A 120 28.86 -16.52 -10.47
C ARG A 120 28.55 -15.29 -9.64
N ARG A 121 28.39 -14.16 -10.31
CA ARG A 121 27.99 -12.91 -9.63
C ARG A 121 26.53 -12.95 -9.16
N GLU A 122 25.70 -13.75 -9.80
CA GLU A 122 24.25 -13.82 -9.61
C GLU A 122 23.73 -15.14 -10.20
N TYR A 123 23.01 -15.93 -9.42
CA TYR A 123 22.48 -17.26 -9.73
C TYR A 123 21.35 -17.65 -8.78
N TRP A 124 20.13 -17.32 -9.16
CA TRP A 124 18.95 -17.52 -8.32
C TRP A 124 18.65 -19.03 -8.16
N ALA A 125 18.70 -19.52 -6.92
CA ALA A 125 18.48 -20.90 -6.57
C ALA A 125 17.66 -21.04 -5.27
N LEU A 126 17.39 -22.28 -4.85
CA LEU A 126 17.04 -22.50 -3.45
C LEU A 126 18.34 -22.66 -2.65
N PRO A 127 18.38 -22.21 -1.38
CA PRO A 127 19.56 -22.37 -0.53
C PRO A 127 20.02 -23.83 -0.47
N THR A 128 21.34 -24.02 -0.50
CA THR A 128 21.98 -25.33 -0.35
C THR A 128 22.32 -25.61 1.13
N SER A 129 22.97 -26.75 1.40
CA SER A 129 23.44 -27.09 2.75
C SER A 129 24.46 -26.09 3.30
N ILE A 130 25.16 -25.34 2.45
CA ILE A 130 26.14 -24.35 2.90
C ILE A 130 25.53 -22.94 3.06
N GLY A 131 24.38 -22.67 2.46
CA GLY A 131 23.71 -21.36 2.51
C GLY A 131 23.10 -20.91 1.17
N GLY A 132 22.83 -19.61 1.12
CA GLY A 132 22.41 -18.84 -0.05
C GLY A 132 22.46 -17.35 0.28
N ASP A 133 22.15 -16.47 -0.64
CA ASP A 133 22.06 -15.01 -0.42
C ASP A 133 20.63 -14.50 -0.63
N CYS A 134 20.45 -13.21 -0.91
CA CYS A 134 19.19 -12.52 -0.67
C CYS A 134 17.98 -13.09 -1.45
N GLU A 135 18.18 -13.42 -2.72
CA GLU A 135 17.18 -14.01 -3.60
C GLU A 135 16.87 -15.46 -3.24
N ASP A 136 17.86 -16.22 -2.76
CA ASP A 136 17.68 -17.60 -2.36
C ASP A 136 16.78 -17.67 -1.11
N PHE A 137 16.99 -16.74 -0.17
CA PHE A 137 16.10 -16.57 0.98
C PHE A 137 14.69 -16.18 0.53
N ALA A 138 14.55 -15.25 -0.42
CA ALA A 138 13.25 -14.84 -0.93
C ALA A 138 12.50 -16.00 -1.62
N LEU A 139 13.21 -16.80 -2.43
CA LEU A 139 12.68 -17.99 -3.10
C LEU A 139 12.20 -19.03 -2.09
N LEU A 140 13.01 -19.32 -1.08
CA LEU A 140 12.65 -20.31 -0.06
C LEU A 140 11.45 -19.86 0.79
N LYS A 141 11.40 -18.60 1.20
CA LYS A 141 10.24 -18.04 1.91
C LYS A 141 8.97 -18.12 1.06
N LYS A 142 9.07 -17.82 -0.24
CA LYS A 142 7.94 -17.93 -1.17
C LYS A 142 7.47 -19.39 -1.29
N LEU A 143 8.39 -20.34 -1.46
CA LEU A 143 8.08 -21.77 -1.51
C LEU A 143 7.32 -22.23 -0.26
N GLU A 144 7.82 -21.91 0.93
CA GLU A 144 7.18 -22.32 2.19
C GLU A 144 5.80 -21.68 2.38
N LEU A 145 5.63 -20.41 1.99
CA LEU A 145 4.36 -19.72 2.10
C LEU A 145 3.31 -20.27 1.15
N LEU A 146 3.70 -20.61 -0.08
CA LEU A 146 2.85 -21.35 -1.02
C LEU A 146 2.45 -22.71 -0.42
N GLY A 147 3.39 -23.43 0.18
CA GLY A 147 3.14 -24.69 0.89
C GLY A 147 2.21 -24.55 2.11
N LYS A 148 2.02 -23.34 2.65
CA LYS A 148 1.02 -23.03 3.68
C LYS A 148 -0.32 -22.53 3.11
N GLY A 149 -0.49 -22.50 1.80
CA GLY A 149 -1.74 -22.10 1.14
C GLY A 149 -1.92 -20.58 0.99
N VAL A 150 -0.85 -19.80 1.13
CA VAL A 150 -0.87 -18.37 0.79
C VAL A 150 -0.97 -18.23 -0.73
N ALA A 151 -1.87 -17.35 -1.20
CA ALA A 151 -2.08 -17.11 -2.62
C ALA A 151 -0.83 -16.53 -3.29
N ALA A 152 -0.49 -17.02 -4.49
CA ALA A 152 0.76 -16.64 -5.16
C ALA A 152 0.76 -15.17 -5.58
N GLU A 153 -0.40 -14.57 -5.91
CA GLU A 153 -0.48 -13.13 -6.23
C GLU A 153 -0.12 -12.22 -5.04
N ARG A 154 -0.02 -12.81 -3.83
CA ARG A 154 0.39 -12.10 -2.62
C ARG A 154 1.87 -12.26 -2.29
N LEU A 155 2.62 -13.07 -3.04
CA LEU A 155 4.02 -13.42 -2.78
C LEU A 155 4.89 -13.00 -3.96
N LEU A 156 5.45 -11.80 -3.87
CA LEU A 156 6.09 -11.12 -5.00
C LEU A 156 7.55 -10.86 -4.70
N ILE A 157 8.47 -11.44 -5.47
CA ILE A 157 9.88 -11.14 -5.32
C ILE A 157 10.14 -9.74 -5.90
N ALA A 158 10.93 -8.93 -5.19
CA ALA A 158 11.32 -7.60 -5.61
C ALA A 158 12.84 -7.42 -5.52
N THR A 159 13.41 -6.68 -6.48
CA THR A 159 14.79 -6.17 -6.34
C THR A 159 14.75 -4.72 -5.90
N VAL A 160 15.55 -4.41 -4.90
CA VAL A 160 15.61 -3.11 -4.24
C VAL A 160 17.05 -2.61 -4.14
N LEU A 161 17.20 -1.36 -3.74
CA LEU A 161 18.42 -0.91 -3.06
C LEU A 161 18.13 -0.84 -1.57
N ASP A 162 19.01 -1.43 -0.75
CA ASP A 162 18.91 -1.38 0.71
C ASP A 162 19.18 0.05 1.24
N ARG A 163 19.19 0.22 2.56
CA ARG A 163 19.45 1.53 3.21
C ARG A 163 20.84 2.10 2.92
N ARG A 164 21.79 1.25 2.52
CA ARG A 164 23.16 1.60 2.14
C ARG A 164 23.34 1.66 0.62
N GLN A 165 22.23 1.59 -0.13
CA GLN A 165 22.18 1.57 -1.59
C GLN A 165 22.81 0.33 -2.24
N ASN A 166 22.97 -0.77 -1.50
CA ASN A 166 23.40 -2.04 -2.09
C ASN A 166 22.24 -2.70 -2.83
N PRO A 167 22.48 -3.33 -4.01
CA PRO A 167 21.49 -4.21 -4.63
C PRO A 167 21.09 -5.32 -3.66
N HIS A 168 19.78 -5.56 -3.55
CA HIS A 168 19.21 -6.57 -2.65
C HIS A 168 17.93 -7.16 -3.22
N ALA A 169 17.61 -8.39 -2.85
CA ALA A 169 16.35 -9.05 -3.20
C ALA A 169 15.54 -9.37 -1.94
N VAL A 170 14.23 -9.15 -2.01
CA VAL A 170 13.31 -9.38 -0.89
C VAL A 170 12.03 -10.04 -1.38
N LEU A 171 11.31 -10.68 -0.45
CA LEU A 171 9.95 -11.14 -0.71
C LEU A 171 8.95 -10.10 -0.17
N VAL A 172 8.09 -9.59 -1.05
CA VAL A 172 6.96 -8.75 -0.70
C VAL A 172 5.74 -9.62 -0.44
N LEU A 173 5.15 -9.47 0.73
CA LEU A 173 3.85 -10.00 1.10
C LEU A 173 2.79 -8.92 0.91
N ARG A 174 1.88 -9.12 -0.05
CA ARG A 174 0.70 -8.27 -0.20
C ARG A 174 -0.35 -8.65 0.82
N THR A 175 -0.75 -7.69 1.65
CA THR A 175 -1.85 -7.83 2.62
C THR A 175 -2.95 -6.82 2.34
N ASP A 176 -4.12 -6.95 2.97
CA ASP A 176 -5.19 -5.96 2.79
C ASP A 176 -4.85 -4.63 3.48
N ARG A 177 -3.85 -4.63 4.37
CA ARG A 177 -3.32 -3.45 5.07
C ARG A 177 -2.10 -2.83 4.38
N GLY A 178 -1.68 -3.39 3.26
CA GLY A 178 -0.52 -2.94 2.49
C GLY A 178 0.52 -4.02 2.22
N ASP A 179 1.61 -3.62 1.57
CA ASP A 179 2.74 -4.49 1.24
C ASP A 179 3.75 -4.52 2.39
N TYR A 180 4.11 -5.72 2.85
CA TYR A 180 5.10 -5.96 3.90
C TYR A 180 6.30 -6.72 3.35
N VAL A 181 7.49 -6.43 3.88
CA VAL A 181 8.73 -7.02 3.40
C VAL A 181 9.20 -8.14 4.33
N LEU A 182 9.47 -9.30 3.75
CA LEU A 182 10.17 -10.41 4.36
C LEU A 182 11.61 -10.41 3.83
N ASP A 183 12.56 -10.14 4.73
CA ASP A 183 13.96 -9.86 4.41
C ASP A 183 14.88 -10.82 5.18
N ASN A 184 16.02 -11.22 4.62
CA ASN A 184 17.06 -11.96 5.35
C ASN A 184 17.84 -11.08 6.33
N LEU A 185 17.89 -9.77 6.10
CA LEU A 185 18.60 -8.82 6.96
C LEU A 185 17.89 -8.55 8.30
N THR A 186 16.61 -8.92 8.42
CA THR A 186 15.83 -8.72 9.65
C THR A 186 14.66 -9.69 9.78
N ASN A 187 14.36 -10.10 11.01
CA ASN A 187 13.18 -10.91 11.31
C ASN A 187 11.89 -10.07 11.37
N ARG A 188 12.00 -8.74 11.52
CA ARG A 188 10.83 -7.86 11.60
C ARG A 188 10.26 -7.64 10.20
N MET A 189 9.01 -8.08 9.99
CA MET A 189 8.25 -7.68 8.81
C MET A 189 7.86 -6.20 8.92
N MET A 190 8.37 -5.39 8.01
CA MET A 190 8.12 -3.95 7.95
C MET A 190 7.19 -3.63 6.78
N HIS A 191 6.34 -2.62 6.93
CA HIS A 191 5.63 -2.06 5.79
C HIS A 191 6.64 -1.49 4.80
N TRP A 192 6.38 -1.62 3.48
CA TRP A 192 7.36 -1.28 2.45
C TRP A 192 7.90 0.15 2.58
N SER A 193 7.03 1.12 2.95
CA SER A 193 7.41 2.53 3.12
C SER A 193 8.36 2.77 4.29
N ASP A 194 8.35 1.89 5.29
CA ASP A 194 9.10 2.05 6.54
C ASP A 194 10.47 1.38 6.46
N THR A 195 10.71 0.60 5.40
CA THR A 195 11.99 -0.09 5.20
C THR A 195 13.12 0.89 4.92
N GLY A 196 12.84 2.05 4.32
CA GLY A 196 13.85 2.96 3.77
C GLY A 196 14.49 2.46 2.47
N TYR A 197 13.98 1.37 1.89
CA TYR A 197 14.51 0.82 0.64
C TYR A 197 14.00 1.57 -0.58
N THR A 198 14.79 1.49 -1.65
CA THR A 198 14.39 1.94 -2.99
C THR A 198 13.90 0.74 -3.80
N PHE A 199 12.60 0.64 -4.05
CA PHE A 199 12.03 -0.44 -4.85
C PHE A 199 12.19 -0.15 -6.34
N LEU A 200 12.91 -1.03 -7.05
CA LEU A 200 13.20 -0.86 -8.46
C LEU A 200 12.18 -1.59 -9.33
N ARG A 201 12.00 -2.89 -9.08
CA ARG A 201 11.13 -3.79 -9.83
C ARG A 201 10.62 -4.92 -8.95
N MET A 202 9.47 -5.48 -9.31
CA MET A 202 8.79 -6.56 -8.59
C MET A 202 8.11 -7.49 -9.58
N GLN A 203 7.93 -8.77 -9.21
CA GLN A 203 7.05 -9.67 -9.93
C GLN A 203 5.64 -9.06 -10.06
N ASN A 204 5.02 -9.23 -11.23
CA ASN A 204 3.66 -8.76 -11.46
C ASN A 204 2.66 -9.63 -10.66
N PRO A 205 1.83 -9.04 -9.78
CA PRO A 205 0.86 -9.80 -9.00
C PRO A 205 -0.08 -10.67 -9.84
N LYS A 206 -0.46 -10.21 -11.04
CA LYS A 206 -1.39 -10.94 -11.92
C LYS A 206 -0.71 -11.98 -12.80
N ALA A 207 0.61 -11.90 -12.93
CA ALA A 207 1.40 -12.78 -13.79
C ALA A 207 2.82 -12.90 -13.20
N PRO A 208 3.05 -13.75 -12.19
CA PRO A 208 4.32 -13.77 -11.45
C PRO A 208 5.58 -14.08 -12.28
N GLY A 209 5.43 -14.62 -13.49
CA GLY A 209 6.52 -14.74 -14.46
C GLY A 209 6.94 -13.44 -15.16
N GLN A 210 6.13 -12.38 -15.06
CA GLN A 210 6.40 -11.05 -15.61
C GLN A 210 6.85 -10.08 -14.51
N TRP A 211 7.54 -9.02 -14.90
CA TRP A 211 8.08 -8.02 -13.98
C TRP A 211 7.57 -6.63 -14.31
N VAL A 212 7.44 -5.80 -13.27
CA VAL A 212 7.02 -4.41 -13.37
C VAL A 212 8.01 -3.50 -12.64
N ALA A 213 8.27 -2.32 -13.21
CA ALA A 213 8.98 -1.25 -12.52
C ALA A 213 8.09 -0.67 -11.42
N ILE A 214 8.70 -0.28 -10.30
CA ILE A 214 8.00 0.27 -9.13
C ILE A 214 8.42 1.70 -8.83
N PHE A 215 9.73 1.98 -8.76
CA PHE A 215 10.31 3.30 -8.47
C PHE A 215 9.66 4.01 -7.26
N ALA A 216 9.70 3.35 -6.10
CA ALA A 216 9.11 3.87 -4.85
C ALA A 216 10.05 3.72 -3.65
N GLY A 217 9.88 4.57 -2.64
CA GLY A 217 10.69 4.54 -1.41
C GLY A 217 12.12 5.07 -1.62
N GLY A 218 12.88 5.16 -0.53
CA GLY A 218 14.28 5.57 -0.53
C GLY A 218 14.52 6.84 -1.36
N VAL A 219 15.36 6.74 -2.40
CA VAL A 219 15.73 7.88 -3.26
C VAL A 219 14.56 8.46 -4.08
N PHE A 220 13.43 7.74 -4.16
CA PHE A 220 12.21 8.20 -4.83
C PHE A 220 11.16 8.79 -3.87
N ALA A 221 11.42 8.79 -2.56
CA ALA A 221 10.48 9.31 -1.56
C ALA A 221 10.09 10.78 -1.85
N ASP A 222 11.05 11.60 -2.29
CA ASP A 222 10.84 13.03 -2.60
C ASP A 222 10.24 13.25 -4.00
N ALA A 223 10.47 12.33 -4.94
CA ALA A 223 9.94 12.44 -6.31
C ALA A 223 8.43 12.16 -6.34
N GLY A 224 7.95 11.23 -5.49
CA GLY A 224 6.53 10.93 -5.34
C GLY A 224 5.73 12.08 -4.74
N ALA A 225 6.34 12.90 -3.88
CA ALA A 225 5.70 14.08 -3.29
C ALA A 225 5.52 15.24 -4.30
N ARG A 226 6.38 15.32 -5.33
CA ARG A 226 6.34 16.40 -6.34
C ARG A 226 5.46 16.10 -7.55
N LEU A 227 5.24 14.83 -7.88
CA LEU A 227 4.35 14.42 -8.98
C LEU A 227 2.87 14.30 -8.57
N GLY A 228 2.58 14.52 -7.29
CA GLY A 228 1.22 14.60 -6.75
C GLY A 228 0.79 16.01 -6.34
N ALA A 229 1.54 17.04 -6.76
CA ALA A 229 1.24 18.46 -6.56
C ALA A 229 0.82 19.11 -7.89
#